data_AF-A0A1I1DVN4-F1
#
_entry.id   AF-A0A1I1DVN4-F1
#
_cell.length_a   1.000
_cell.length_b   1.000
_cell.length_c   1.000
_cell.angle_alpha   90.00
_cell.angle_beta   90.00
_cell.angle_gamma   90.00
#
_symmetry.space_group_name_H-M   'P 1'
#
loop_
_entity.id
_entity.type
_entity.pdbx_description
1 polymer ?
#
loop_
_entity_poly.entity_id
_entity_poly.type
_entity_poly.pdbx_seq_one_letter_code
_entity_poly.pdbx_strand_id
1 'polypeptide(L)'
;MSANKEAARLAGTSRATTARRASETIRRASRMLSWAALGLVLFGLNTIAAETLHHAGIVTYVFTRTLLWGIVPYLCTFLLLHRSLHLPPIEGNSLVGISATLPFALLLFVFAGWHIEYSRGALLLGYLTTLVWSGIGYRRFVQNYVPVIGYTDPRALEQLEAILAMPGASPPARIRFDFIRSIEDAVFCDGLMLDRSGTADPERTRTLARLKMSHVRLYSVERIGEMLTGRVGLDHIDENFLDDYARHYLYGFVKRLLDIAAVLCLVPLALPLSALTALAIRLEQPGPVLFRQARAGRFGEAFTMLKFRSMSVQSDATARFAARQDARVTRVGRVIRKYRLDELPQLWNVLMGDMSLIGPRPEQVPMVDTFAETIAYYPYRHLVRPGLSGWAQVQQGYVGTHEETVTKLSYDLYYVKHCSFALDLLIVVKTLRTLLTGYGAR
;
A
#
# COMPACT_ATOMS: atom_id res chain seq x y z
N MET A 1 -47.44 -23.71 25.58
CA MET A 1 -46.08 -24.23 25.28
C MET A 1 -45.71 -24.24 23.77
N SER A 2 -46.65 -24.10 22.82
CA SER A 2 -46.32 -24.07 21.38
C SER A 2 -45.85 -22.70 20.87
N ALA A 3 -46.45 -21.60 21.35
CA ALA A 3 -46.09 -20.23 20.91
C ALA A 3 -44.62 -19.85 21.21
N ASN A 4 -44.04 -20.36 22.31
CA ASN A 4 -42.65 -20.07 22.68
C ASN A 4 -41.64 -20.91 21.87
N LYS A 5 -42.05 -22.09 21.36
CA LYS A 5 -41.24 -22.90 20.44
C LYS A 5 -41.25 -22.32 19.01
N GLU A 6 -42.35 -21.69 18.62
CA GLU A 6 -42.49 -21.03 17.31
C GLU A 6 -41.75 -19.69 17.27
N ALA A 7 -41.80 -18.89 18.34
CA ALA A 7 -40.97 -17.70 18.51
C ALA A 7 -39.46 -18.03 18.57
N ALA A 8 -39.06 -19.12 19.24
CA ALA A 8 -37.68 -19.59 19.24
C ALA A 8 -37.22 -20.15 17.87
N ARG A 9 -38.12 -20.80 17.11
CA ARG A 9 -37.87 -21.21 15.71
C ARG A 9 -37.72 -20.01 14.78
N LEU A 10 -38.57 -18.99 14.90
CA LEU A 10 -38.52 -17.75 14.12
C LEU A 10 -37.30 -16.88 14.48
N ALA A 11 -36.89 -16.85 15.75
CA ALA A 11 -35.65 -16.21 16.18
C ALA A 11 -34.39 -16.98 15.74
N GLY A 12 -34.45 -18.31 15.72
CA GLY A 12 -33.39 -19.19 15.20
C GLY A 12 -33.22 -19.11 13.69
N THR A 13 -34.31 -19.05 12.93
CA THR A 13 -34.28 -18.83 11.47
C THR A 13 -33.89 -17.40 11.13
N SER A 14 -34.28 -16.39 11.91
CA SER A 14 -33.85 -14.99 11.75
C SER A 14 -32.33 -14.82 11.90
N ARG A 15 -31.70 -15.45 12.92
CA ARG A 15 -30.24 -15.45 13.08
C ARG A 15 -29.49 -16.23 12.00
N ALA A 16 -30.02 -17.38 11.56
CA ALA A 16 -29.43 -18.17 10.48
C ALA A 16 -29.59 -17.50 9.10
N THR A 17 -30.67 -16.74 8.87
CA THR A 17 -30.90 -15.98 7.64
C THR A 17 -30.14 -14.66 7.61
N THR A 18 -29.89 -14.00 8.75
CA THR A 18 -28.97 -12.84 8.78
C THR A 18 -27.53 -13.24 8.48
N ALA A 19 -27.07 -14.41 8.94
CA ALA A 19 -25.76 -14.96 8.58
C ALA A 19 -25.64 -15.28 7.07
N ARG A 20 -26.76 -15.63 6.40
CA ARG A 20 -26.84 -15.82 4.95
C ARG A 20 -26.90 -14.52 4.13
N ARG A 21 -27.15 -13.36 4.75
CA ARG A 21 -27.36 -12.06 4.07
C ARG A 21 -26.12 -11.19 3.93
N ALA A 22 -24.92 -11.64 4.31
CA ALA A 22 -23.69 -10.83 4.17
C ALA A 22 -22.89 -11.28 2.95
N SER A 23 -22.35 -10.39 2.11
CA SER A 23 -21.53 -10.79 0.97
C SER A 23 -20.35 -11.69 1.37
N GLU A 24 -19.85 -12.52 0.43
CA GLU A 24 -18.73 -13.44 0.72
C GLU A 24 -17.47 -12.69 1.21
N THR A 25 -17.27 -11.45 0.75
CA THR A 25 -16.21 -10.56 1.22
C THR A 25 -16.35 -10.21 2.70
N ILE A 26 -17.57 -9.93 3.18
CA ILE A 26 -17.82 -9.63 4.60
C ILE A 26 -17.63 -10.90 5.43
N ARG A 27 -18.11 -12.05 4.95
CA ARG A 27 -17.89 -13.35 5.60
C ARG A 27 -16.40 -13.68 5.70
N ARG A 28 -15.61 -13.35 4.67
CA ARG A 28 -14.15 -13.51 4.67
C ARG A 28 -13.44 -12.60 5.67
N ALA A 29 -13.78 -11.31 5.68
CA ALA A 29 -13.28 -10.36 6.67
C ALA A 29 -13.58 -10.84 8.11
N SER A 30 -14.79 -11.32 8.33
CA SER A 30 -15.23 -11.89 9.62
C SER A 30 -14.47 -13.18 9.99
N ARG A 31 -14.28 -14.11 9.05
CA ARG A 31 -13.46 -15.34 9.27
C ARG A 31 -12.03 -15.00 9.66
N MET A 32 -11.43 -14.00 9.03
CA MET A 32 -10.08 -13.58 9.32
C MET A 32 -9.95 -12.86 10.66
N LEU A 33 -10.95 -12.06 11.04
CA LEU A 33 -11.05 -11.48 12.38
C LEU A 33 -11.23 -12.57 13.46
N SER A 34 -12.06 -13.57 13.17
CA SER A 34 -12.27 -14.73 14.06
C SER A 34 -10.99 -15.54 14.22
N TRP A 35 -10.21 -15.71 13.15
CA TRP A 35 -8.89 -16.34 13.19
C TRP A 35 -7.88 -15.54 14.03
N ALA A 36 -7.92 -14.21 13.92
CA ALA A 36 -7.12 -13.32 14.76
C ALA A 36 -7.51 -13.45 16.25
N ALA A 37 -8.80 -13.51 16.56
CA ALA A 37 -9.30 -13.70 17.92
C ALA A 37 -8.90 -15.07 18.50
N LEU A 38 -8.96 -16.14 17.70
CA LEU A 38 -8.50 -17.47 18.11
C LEU A 38 -7.00 -17.48 18.44
N GLY A 39 -6.19 -16.73 17.68
CA GLY A 39 -4.76 -16.61 17.99
C GLY A 39 -4.46 -15.82 19.26
N LEU A 40 -5.33 -14.88 19.69
CA LEU A 40 -5.20 -14.22 21.00
C LEU A 40 -5.42 -15.21 22.15
N VAL A 41 -6.33 -16.18 21.97
CA VAL A 41 -6.52 -17.25 22.96
C VAL A 41 -5.25 -18.10 23.09
N LEU A 42 -4.63 -18.48 21.96
CA LEU A 42 -3.32 -19.14 21.94
C LEU A 42 -2.23 -18.32 22.63
N PHE A 43 -2.23 -17.00 22.42
CA PHE A 43 -1.31 -16.09 23.06
C PHE A 43 -1.51 -16.01 24.59
N GLY A 44 -2.77 -16.01 25.03
CA GLY A 44 -3.14 -16.12 26.44
C GLY A 44 -2.68 -17.43 27.06
N LEU A 45 -2.87 -18.56 26.38
CA LEU A 45 -2.38 -19.87 26.81
C LEU A 45 -0.85 -19.91 26.92
N ASN A 46 -0.13 -19.32 25.96
CA ASN A 46 1.33 -19.19 26.03
C ASN A 46 1.79 -18.34 27.22
N THR A 47 1.03 -17.31 27.58
CA THR A 47 1.34 -16.45 28.74
C THR A 47 1.12 -17.21 30.05
N ILE A 48 0.01 -17.96 30.16
CA ILE A 48 -0.25 -18.82 31.33
C ILE A 48 0.82 -19.91 31.45
N ALA A 49 1.19 -20.55 30.35
CA ALA A 49 2.27 -21.54 30.34
C ALA A 49 3.64 -20.94 30.69
N ALA A 50 3.92 -19.71 30.25
CA ALA A 50 5.13 -19.00 30.65
C ALA A 50 5.16 -18.69 32.15
N GLU A 51 4.00 -18.35 32.74
CA GLU A 51 3.88 -18.11 34.18
C GLU A 51 4.06 -19.40 35.00
N THR A 52 3.53 -20.53 34.54
CA THR A 52 3.76 -21.83 35.22
C THR A 52 5.23 -22.25 35.11
N LEU A 53 5.87 -22.05 33.95
CA LEU A 53 7.31 -22.26 33.78
C LEU A 53 8.15 -21.30 34.64
N HIS A 54 7.64 -20.09 34.89
CA HIS A 54 8.29 -19.14 35.78
C HIS A 54 8.25 -19.64 37.23
N HIS A 55 7.09 -20.10 37.71
CA HIS A 55 6.96 -20.72 39.02
C HIS A 55 7.80 -22.01 39.18
N ALA A 56 8.02 -22.75 38.09
CA ALA A 56 8.90 -23.90 38.06
C ALA A 56 10.41 -23.54 38.00
N GLY A 57 10.76 -22.25 37.94
CA GLY A 57 12.15 -21.78 37.85
C GLY A 57 12.82 -21.99 36.49
N ILE A 58 12.05 -22.36 35.46
CA ILE A 58 12.57 -22.65 34.10
C ILE A 58 12.77 -21.36 33.30
N VAL A 59 11.91 -20.36 33.50
CA VAL A 59 12.00 -19.05 32.83
C VAL A 59 11.93 -17.90 33.83
N THR A 60 12.52 -16.76 33.46
CA THR A 60 12.49 -15.51 34.26
C THR A 60 11.16 -14.76 34.10
N TYR A 61 10.77 -13.92 35.06
CA TYR A 61 9.60 -13.02 34.94
C TYR A 61 9.67 -12.11 33.69
N VAL A 62 10.89 -11.75 33.25
CA VAL A 62 11.13 -10.96 32.04
C VAL A 62 10.61 -11.68 30.80
N PHE A 63 10.64 -13.01 30.77
CA PHE A 63 10.13 -13.83 29.67
C PHE A 63 8.61 -13.65 29.52
N THR A 64 7.85 -13.85 30.59
CA THR A 64 6.39 -13.66 30.58
C THR A 64 6.01 -12.22 30.25
N ARG A 65 6.68 -11.23 30.85
CA ARG A 65 6.45 -9.81 30.55
C ARG A 65 6.70 -9.48 29.08
N THR A 66 7.76 -10.04 28.49
CA THR A 66 8.09 -9.82 27.07
C THR A 66 7.05 -10.45 26.15
N LEU A 67 6.49 -11.61 26.51
CA LEU A 67 5.36 -12.18 25.76
C LEU A 67 4.17 -11.23 25.78
N LEU A 68 3.78 -10.68 26.93
CA LEU A 68 2.66 -9.72 27.00
C LEU A 68 2.84 -8.50 26.09
N TRP A 69 4.06 -7.96 26.00
CA TRP A 69 4.39 -6.89 25.05
C TRP A 69 4.16 -7.29 23.58
N GLY A 70 4.23 -8.59 23.26
CA GLY A 70 3.95 -9.16 21.94
C GLY A 70 2.47 -9.14 21.51
N ILE A 71 1.53 -8.82 22.39
CA ILE A 71 0.10 -8.70 22.03
C ILE A 71 -0.12 -7.50 21.09
N VAL A 72 0.52 -6.36 21.38
CA VAL A 72 0.41 -5.15 20.57
C VAL A 72 0.87 -5.39 19.13
N PRO A 73 2.11 -5.90 18.86
CA PRO A 73 2.53 -6.17 17.50
C PRO A 73 1.68 -7.24 16.82
N TYR A 74 1.21 -8.26 17.54
CA TYR A 74 0.25 -9.24 17.01
C TYR A 74 -1.04 -8.57 16.49
N LEU A 75 -1.66 -7.70 17.27
CA LEU A 75 -2.86 -6.97 16.85
C LEU A 75 -2.56 -6.06 15.65
N CYS A 76 -1.44 -5.34 15.68
CA CYS A 76 -0.99 -4.53 14.55
C CYS A 76 -0.83 -5.35 13.27
N THR A 77 -0.27 -6.56 13.35
CA THR A 77 -0.16 -7.48 12.21
C THR A 77 -1.51 -7.78 11.58
N PHE A 78 -2.51 -8.16 12.39
CA PHE A 78 -3.85 -8.46 11.88
C PHE A 78 -4.60 -7.22 11.38
N LEU A 79 -4.36 -6.04 11.96
CA LEU A 79 -4.90 -4.78 11.43
C LEU A 79 -4.31 -4.43 10.06
N LEU A 80 -2.98 -4.57 9.90
CA LEU A 80 -2.30 -4.36 8.62
C LEU A 80 -2.79 -5.37 7.57
N LEU A 81 -2.91 -6.64 7.95
CA LEU A 81 -3.36 -7.71 7.06
C LEU A 81 -4.83 -7.58 6.70
N HIS A 82 -5.68 -7.09 7.62
CA HIS A 82 -7.07 -6.79 7.33
C HIS A 82 -7.20 -5.63 6.33
N ARG A 83 -6.41 -4.57 6.51
CA ARG A 83 -6.35 -3.45 5.56
C ARG A 83 -5.82 -3.89 4.20
N SER A 84 -4.87 -4.83 4.16
CA SER A 84 -4.31 -5.34 2.90
C SER A 84 -5.30 -6.20 2.09
N LEU A 85 -6.40 -6.68 2.68
CA LEU A 85 -7.45 -7.41 1.94
C LEU A 85 -8.10 -6.57 0.83
N HIS A 86 -7.99 -5.24 0.93
CA HIS A 86 -8.53 -4.31 -0.06
C HIS A 86 -7.53 -3.94 -1.17
N LEU A 87 -6.27 -4.40 -1.07
CA LEU A 87 -5.24 -4.17 -2.07
C LEU A 87 -5.32 -5.24 -3.18
N PRO A 88 -4.75 -4.97 -4.38
CA PRO A 88 -4.72 -5.93 -5.46
C PRO A 88 -4.10 -7.28 -5.02
N PRO A 89 -4.71 -8.44 -5.35
CA PRO A 89 -4.29 -9.76 -4.84
C PRO A 89 -2.90 -10.23 -5.27
N ILE A 90 -2.28 -9.53 -6.22
CA ILE A 90 -1.09 -9.96 -6.98
C ILE A 90 0.15 -10.16 -6.09
N GLU A 91 0.16 -9.68 -4.83
CA GLU A 91 1.38 -9.60 -4.00
C GLU A 91 1.24 -10.11 -2.56
N GLY A 92 0.21 -10.93 -2.33
CA GLY A 92 -0.25 -11.33 -1.01
C GLY A 92 0.77 -11.92 -0.03
N ASN A 93 1.68 -12.77 -0.51
CA ASN A 93 2.56 -13.53 0.38
C ASN A 93 3.66 -12.67 1.01
N SER A 94 4.17 -11.67 0.28
CA SER A 94 5.16 -10.74 0.81
C SER A 94 4.56 -9.86 1.91
N LEU A 95 3.29 -9.49 1.78
CA LEU A 95 2.59 -8.65 2.76
C LEU A 95 2.43 -9.32 4.12
N VAL A 96 2.22 -10.65 4.17
CA VAL A 96 2.12 -11.40 5.45
C VAL A 96 3.42 -11.28 6.24
N GLY A 97 4.56 -11.56 5.61
CA GLY A 97 5.86 -11.53 6.28
C GLY A 97 6.19 -10.14 6.83
N ILE A 98 5.96 -9.10 6.03
CA ILE A 98 6.25 -7.73 6.45
C ILE A 98 5.25 -7.21 7.49
N SER A 99 3.95 -7.52 7.37
CA SER A 99 2.95 -7.13 8.39
C SER A 99 3.20 -7.79 9.74
N ALA A 100 3.81 -8.97 9.78
CA ALA A 100 4.29 -9.61 11.02
C ALA A 100 5.61 -9.00 11.51
N THR A 101 6.57 -8.77 10.61
CA THR A 101 7.93 -8.35 11.01
C THR A 101 7.99 -6.90 11.46
N LEU A 102 7.29 -5.99 10.77
CA LEU A 102 7.38 -4.56 11.06
C LEU A 102 6.94 -4.21 12.50
N PRO A 103 5.79 -4.67 13.01
CA PRO A 103 5.39 -4.36 14.39
C PRO A 103 6.34 -4.91 15.45
N PHE A 104 6.89 -6.12 15.26
CA PHE A 104 7.89 -6.70 16.16
C PHE A 104 9.23 -5.95 16.11
N ALA A 105 9.65 -5.48 14.94
CA ALA A 105 10.82 -4.62 14.80
C ALA A 105 10.62 -3.28 15.51
N LEU A 106 9.43 -2.67 15.39
CA LEU A 106 9.08 -1.44 16.12
C LEU A 106 9.12 -1.65 17.63
N LEU A 107 8.68 -2.80 18.13
CA LEU A 107 8.75 -3.14 19.55
C LEU A 107 10.19 -3.19 20.08
N LEU A 108 11.17 -3.61 19.26
CA LEU A 108 12.59 -3.55 19.65
C LEU A 108 13.06 -2.11 19.88
N PHE A 109 12.62 -1.16 19.06
CA PHE A 109 12.94 0.26 19.26
C PHE A 109 12.27 0.83 20.52
N VAL A 110 11.06 0.38 20.86
CA VAL A 110 10.39 0.73 22.12
C VAL A 110 11.21 0.24 23.32
N PHE A 111 11.66 -1.02 23.29
CA PHE A 111 12.51 -1.56 24.36
C PHE A 111 13.83 -0.82 24.48
N ALA A 112 14.49 -0.54 23.36
CA ALA A 112 15.74 0.22 23.35
C ALA A 112 15.55 1.66 23.85
N GLY A 113 14.52 2.36 23.38
CA GLY A 113 14.26 3.76 23.72
C GLY A 113 13.92 3.97 25.20
N TRP A 114 13.05 3.12 25.75
CA TRP A 114 12.66 3.19 27.17
C TRP A 114 13.52 2.35 28.11
N HIS A 115 14.60 1.74 27.61
CA HIS A 115 15.49 0.89 28.39
C HIS A 115 14.74 -0.22 29.15
N ILE A 116 13.72 -0.80 28.50
CA ILE A 116 12.89 -1.85 29.08
C ILE A 116 13.60 -3.19 28.88
N GLU A 117 13.84 -3.92 29.98
CA GLU A 117 14.39 -5.27 29.90
C GLU A 117 13.41 -6.21 29.20
N TYR A 118 13.93 -6.97 28.23
CA TYR A 118 13.16 -7.94 27.47
C TYR A 118 13.95 -9.23 27.24
N SER A 119 13.23 -10.34 27.05
CA SER A 119 13.80 -11.64 26.72
C SER A 119 13.81 -11.83 25.21
N ARG A 120 15.02 -12.01 24.64
CA ARG A 120 15.20 -12.28 23.20
C ARG A 120 14.46 -13.54 22.76
N GLY A 121 14.47 -14.58 23.60
CA GLY A 121 13.77 -15.85 23.34
C GLY A 121 12.25 -15.67 23.30
N ALA A 122 11.68 -14.96 24.27
CA ALA A 122 10.24 -14.67 24.30
C ALA A 122 9.80 -13.85 23.08
N LEU A 123 10.59 -12.83 22.71
CA LEU A 123 10.31 -11.99 21.56
C LEU A 123 10.34 -12.79 20.25
N LEU A 124 11.36 -13.63 20.07
CA LEU A 124 11.49 -14.48 18.89
C LEU A 124 10.34 -15.50 18.81
N LEU A 125 9.95 -16.11 19.94
CA LEU A 125 8.82 -17.02 20.01
C LEU A 125 7.51 -16.31 19.63
N GLY A 126 7.25 -15.12 20.19
CA GLY A 126 6.08 -14.31 19.85
C GLY A 126 6.04 -13.91 18.37
N TYR A 127 7.19 -13.55 17.80
CA TYR A 127 7.32 -13.22 16.39
C TYR A 127 7.02 -14.42 15.48
N LEU A 128 7.68 -15.57 15.73
CA LEU A 128 7.52 -16.77 14.91
C LEU A 128 6.10 -17.33 14.99
N THR A 129 5.49 -17.35 16.18
CA THR A 129 4.09 -17.77 16.35
C THR A 129 3.15 -16.85 15.59
N THR A 130 3.33 -15.53 15.68
CA THR A 130 2.53 -14.56 14.92
C THR A 130 2.69 -14.74 13.41
N LEU A 131 3.93 -14.90 12.93
CA LEU A 131 4.25 -15.08 11.52
C LEU A 131 3.61 -16.37 10.96
N VAL A 132 3.76 -17.48 11.67
CA VAL A 132 3.18 -18.78 11.27
C VAL A 132 1.65 -18.73 11.32
N TRP A 133 1.07 -18.20 12.40
CA TRP A 133 -0.38 -18.14 12.59
C TRP A 133 -1.07 -17.25 11.55
N SER A 134 -0.53 -16.06 11.31
CA SER A 134 -1.01 -15.15 10.27
C SER A 134 -0.82 -15.74 8.87
N GLY A 135 0.29 -16.43 8.61
CA GLY A 135 0.54 -17.16 7.36
C GLY A 135 -0.47 -18.27 7.08
N ILE A 136 -0.80 -19.09 8.09
CA ILE A 136 -1.82 -20.14 7.95
C ILE A 136 -3.20 -19.52 7.67
N GLY A 137 -3.58 -18.49 8.42
CA GLY A 137 -4.84 -17.77 8.21
C GLY A 137 -4.92 -17.16 6.81
N TYR A 138 -3.85 -16.53 6.35
CA TYR A 138 -3.76 -15.94 5.02
C TYR A 138 -3.89 -17.00 3.91
N ARG A 139 -3.15 -18.11 4.00
CA ARG A 139 -3.25 -19.21 3.02
C ARG A 139 -4.66 -19.79 2.96
N ARG A 140 -5.28 -19.98 4.12
CA ARG A 140 -6.60 -20.62 4.24
C ARG A 140 -7.75 -19.74 3.78
N PHE A 141 -7.72 -18.44 4.09
CA PHE A 141 -8.85 -17.54 3.84
C PHE A 141 -8.62 -16.50 2.75
N VAL A 142 -7.39 -16.37 2.24
CA VAL A 142 -7.03 -15.31 1.28
C VAL A 142 -6.35 -15.84 0.02
N GLN A 143 -5.25 -16.58 0.13
CA GLN A 143 -4.38 -16.86 -1.02
C GLN A 143 -5.07 -17.67 -2.13
N ASN A 144 -5.89 -18.66 -1.76
CA ASN A 144 -6.55 -19.56 -2.71
C ASN A 144 -7.98 -19.12 -3.08
N TYR A 145 -8.39 -17.94 -2.63
CA TYR A 145 -9.74 -17.45 -2.84
C TYR A 145 -9.83 -16.71 -4.18
N VAL A 146 -10.75 -17.15 -5.05
CA VAL A 146 -11.09 -16.48 -6.31
C VAL A 146 -12.35 -15.66 -6.06
N PRO A 147 -12.27 -14.30 -6.03
CA PRO A 147 -13.44 -13.49 -5.85
C PRO A 147 -14.42 -13.63 -7.01
N VAL A 148 -15.70 -13.61 -6.68
CA VAL A 148 -16.79 -13.71 -7.64
C VAL A 148 -17.49 -12.36 -7.73
N ILE A 149 -17.34 -11.70 -8.88
CA ILE A 149 -18.00 -10.43 -9.14
C ILE A 149 -19.19 -10.70 -10.05
N GLY A 150 -20.38 -10.38 -9.56
CA GLY A 150 -21.60 -10.46 -10.33
C GLY A 150 -21.73 -9.29 -11.29
N TYR A 151 -22.33 -9.48 -12.46
CA TYR A 151 -22.74 -8.39 -13.33
C TYR A 151 -24.16 -8.63 -13.85
N THR A 152 -24.92 -7.54 -14.05
CA THR A 152 -26.30 -7.60 -14.58
C THR A 152 -26.40 -7.22 -16.04
N ASP A 153 -25.44 -6.45 -16.56
CA ASP A 153 -25.44 -5.94 -17.94
C ASP A 153 -24.13 -6.37 -18.63
N PRO A 154 -24.19 -7.07 -19.78
CA PRO A 154 -22.99 -7.42 -20.56
C PRO A 154 -22.11 -6.23 -20.92
N ARG A 155 -22.67 -5.01 -21.09
CA ARG A 155 -21.88 -3.80 -21.40
C ARG A 155 -20.87 -3.46 -20.32
N ALA A 156 -21.21 -3.72 -19.06
CA ALA A 156 -20.31 -3.50 -17.93
C ALA A 156 -19.07 -4.39 -18.01
N LEU A 157 -19.21 -5.62 -18.55
CA LEU A 157 -18.10 -6.53 -18.76
C LEU A 157 -17.23 -6.08 -19.93
N GLU A 158 -17.82 -5.67 -21.05
CA GLU A 158 -17.09 -5.13 -22.21
C GLU A 158 -16.25 -3.89 -21.84
N GLN A 159 -16.84 -2.97 -21.07
CA GLN A 159 -16.13 -1.80 -20.54
C GLN A 159 -14.95 -2.21 -19.64
N LEU A 160 -15.14 -3.24 -18.79
CA LEU A 160 -14.07 -3.74 -17.94
C LEU A 160 -12.94 -4.38 -18.77
N GLU A 161 -13.28 -5.15 -19.79
CA GLU A 161 -12.30 -5.77 -20.70
C GLU A 161 -11.47 -4.71 -21.43
N ALA A 162 -12.08 -3.62 -21.87
CA ALA A 162 -11.37 -2.48 -22.45
C ALA A 162 -10.37 -1.85 -21.44
N ILE A 163 -10.76 -1.73 -20.16
CA ILE A 163 -9.88 -1.22 -19.11
C ILE A 163 -8.72 -2.19 -18.83
N LEU A 164 -8.98 -3.50 -18.86
CA LEU A 164 -7.97 -4.53 -18.64
C LEU A 164 -7.00 -4.67 -19.82
N ALA A 165 -7.44 -4.34 -21.03
CA ALA A 165 -6.62 -4.38 -22.25
C ALA A 165 -5.62 -3.21 -22.37
N MET A 166 -5.62 -2.25 -21.43
CA MET A 166 -4.70 -1.12 -21.45
C MET A 166 -3.22 -1.57 -21.41
N PRO A 167 -2.32 -0.94 -22.19
CA PRO A 167 -0.91 -1.31 -22.27
C PRO A 167 -0.21 -1.38 -20.91
N GLY A 168 0.44 -2.51 -20.61
CA GLY A 168 1.20 -2.72 -19.38
C GLY A 168 0.36 -3.04 -18.13
N ALA A 169 -0.94 -3.29 -18.27
CA ALA A 169 -1.74 -3.85 -17.17
C ALA A 169 -1.12 -5.19 -16.73
N SER A 170 -0.88 -5.34 -15.42
CA SER A 170 -0.51 -6.66 -14.88
C SER A 170 -1.66 -7.63 -15.11
N PRO A 171 -1.39 -8.92 -15.40
CA PRO A 171 -2.45 -9.90 -15.61
C PRO A 171 -3.36 -9.88 -14.37
N PRO A 172 -4.68 -9.72 -14.55
CA PRO A 172 -5.59 -9.58 -13.43
C PRO A 172 -5.48 -10.81 -12.54
N ALA A 173 -5.62 -10.60 -11.23
CA ALA A 173 -5.83 -11.70 -10.30
C ALA A 173 -6.98 -12.58 -10.80
N ARG A 174 -6.96 -13.89 -10.49
CA ARG A 174 -8.06 -14.79 -10.86
C ARG A 174 -9.35 -14.27 -10.23
N ILE A 175 -10.20 -13.61 -11.01
CA ILE A 175 -11.55 -13.18 -10.65
C ILE A 175 -12.51 -13.94 -11.55
N ARG A 176 -13.60 -14.44 -10.98
CA ARG A 176 -14.69 -15.02 -11.73
C ARG A 176 -15.79 -13.98 -11.90
N PHE A 177 -16.24 -13.76 -13.13
CA PHE A 177 -17.37 -12.90 -13.43
C PHE A 177 -18.59 -13.77 -13.74
N ASP A 178 -19.64 -13.63 -12.93
CA ASP A 178 -20.86 -14.43 -13.08
C ASP A 178 -22.03 -13.50 -13.48
N PHE A 179 -22.77 -13.87 -14.52
CA PHE A 179 -23.98 -13.15 -14.92
C PHE A 179 -25.10 -13.44 -13.93
N ILE A 180 -25.65 -12.39 -13.32
CA ILE A 180 -26.69 -12.51 -12.29
C ILE A 180 -28.04 -12.16 -12.88
N ARG A 181 -28.98 -13.11 -12.76
CA ARG A 181 -30.38 -12.94 -13.19
C ARG A 181 -31.31 -12.53 -12.05
N SER A 182 -30.94 -12.79 -10.78
CA SER A 182 -31.78 -12.54 -9.62
C SER A 182 -31.01 -11.93 -8.44
N ILE A 183 -31.70 -11.16 -7.59
CA ILE A 183 -31.13 -10.55 -6.37
C ILE A 183 -30.64 -11.63 -5.38
N GLU A 184 -31.25 -12.80 -5.39
CA GLU A 184 -30.94 -13.92 -4.49
C GLU A 184 -29.57 -14.54 -4.83
N ASP A 185 -29.23 -14.59 -6.13
CA ASP A 185 -27.91 -15.04 -6.59
C ASP A 185 -26.80 -14.04 -6.22
N ALA A 186 -27.12 -12.74 -6.18
CA ALA A 186 -26.15 -11.68 -5.87
C ALA A 186 -25.57 -11.75 -4.45
N VAL A 187 -26.26 -12.41 -3.52
CA VAL A 187 -25.79 -12.60 -2.14
C VAL A 187 -24.63 -13.61 -2.06
N PHE A 188 -24.47 -14.46 -3.07
CA PHE A 188 -23.35 -15.40 -3.17
C PHE A 188 -22.10 -14.79 -3.81
N CYS A 189 -22.21 -13.58 -4.37
CA CYS A 189 -21.07 -12.86 -4.93
C CYS A 189 -20.38 -11.96 -3.88
N ASP A 190 -19.12 -11.63 -4.14
CA ASP A 190 -18.35 -10.67 -3.35
C ASP A 190 -18.86 -9.23 -3.53
N GLY A 191 -19.38 -8.96 -4.72
CA GLY A 191 -20.08 -7.73 -5.06
C GLY A 191 -20.69 -7.79 -6.44
N LEU A 192 -21.44 -6.75 -6.74
CA LEU A 192 -22.13 -6.55 -8.01
C LEU A 192 -21.51 -5.37 -8.74
N MET A 193 -21.09 -5.60 -9.98
CA MET A 193 -20.63 -4.58 -10.92
C MET A 193 -21.82 -3.89 -11.56
N LEU A 194 -21.83 -2.57 -11.50
CA LEU A 194 -22.88 -1.73 -12.04
C LEU A 194 -22.31 -0.73 -13.02
N ASP A 195 -23.00 -0.58 -14.15
CA ASP A 195 -22.78 0.52 -15.07
C ASP A 195 -23.43 1.81 -14.50
N ARG A 196 -22.65 2.89 -14.42
CA ARG A 196 -23.11 4.21 -13.97
C ARG A 196 -23.87 4.98 -15.05
N SER A 197 -23.79 4.54 -16.31
CA SER A 197 -24.34 5.27 -17.46
C SER A 197 -25.87 5.20 -17.59
N GLY A 198 -26.52 4.25 -16.91
CA GLY A 198 -27.97 4.09 -17.03
C GLY A 198 -28.73 5.20 -16.29
N THR A 199 -29.78 5.72 -16.94
CA THR A 199 -30.70 6.74 -16.39
C THR A 199 -31.29 6.32 -15.04
N ALA A 200 -31.62 7.31 -14.21
CA ALA A 200 -32.21 7.12 -12.89
C ALA A 200 -33.65 6.55 -13.00
N ASP A 201 -33.74 5.25 -13.25
CA ASP A 201 -34.98 4.50 -13.17
C ASP A 201 -35.34 4.25 -11.68
N PRO A 202 -36.54 4.64 -11.22
CA PRO A 202 -37.00 4.38 -9.86
C PRO A 202 -37.00 2.89 -9.49
N GLU A 203 -37.28 1.98 -10.43
CA GLU A 203 -37.31 0.54 -10.17
C GLU A 203 -35.90 -0.02 -9.96
N ARG A 204 -34.97 0.32 -10.86
CA ARG A 204 -33.54 0.06 -10.71
C ARG A 204 -33.01 0.60 -9.38
N THR A 205 -33.35 1.83 -9.02
CA THR A 205 -32.89 2.47 -7.76
C THR A 205 -33.37 1.70 -6.53
N ARG A 206 -34.64 1.29 -6.50
CA ARG A 206 -35.19 0.46 -5.40
C ARG A 206 -34.49 -0.90 -5.32
N THR A 207 -34.16 -1.50 -6.45
CA THR A 207 -33.42 -2.77 -6.53
C THR A 207 -32.01 -2.63 -5.98
N LEU A 208 -31.28 -1.59 -6.38
CA LEU A 208 -29.95 -1.30 -5.85
C LEU A 208 -29.98 -1.02 -4.34
N ALA A 209 -31.00 -0.29 -3.86
CA ALA A 209 -31.19 -0.05 -2.44
C ALA A 209 -31.41 -1.36 -1.65
N ARG A 210 -32.23 -2.28 -2.17
CA ARG A 210 -32.44 -3.61 -1.55
C ARG A 210 -31.16 -4.44 -1.50
N LEU A 211 -30.36 -4.43 -2.57
CA LEU A 211 -29.05 -5.10 -2.62
C LEU A 211 -28.08 -4.51 -1.59
N LYS A 212 -28.02 -3.17 -1.51
CA LYS A 212 -27.17 -2.46 -0.54
C LYS A 212 -27.57 -2.76 0.90
N MET A 213 -28.88 -2.80 1.20
CA MET A 213 -29.43 -3.18 2.50
C MET A 213 -29.18 -4.67 2.83
N SER A 214 -29.04 -5.51 1.81
CA SER A 214 -28.65 -6.92 1.94
C SER A 214 -27.12 -7.09 1.98
N HIS A 215 -26.38 -6.05 2.36
CA HIS A 215 -24.93 -6.05 2.48
C HIS A 215 -24.15 -6.54 1.24
N VAL A 216 -24.76 -6.50 0.06
CA VAL A 216 -24.05 -6.73 -1.21
C VAL A 216 -23.28 -5.46 -1.54
N ARG A 217 -21.98 -5.62 -1.79
CA ARG A 217 -21.14 -4.49 -2.20
C ARG A 217 -21.44 -4.17 -3.66
N LEU A 218 -21.78 -2.92 -3.92
CA LEU A 218 -21.99 -2.42 -5.27
C LEU A 218 -20.70 -1.72 -5.68
N TYR A 219 -20.13 -2.14 -6.81
CA TYR A 219 -18.94 -1.56 -7.39
C TYR A 219 -19.28 -0.99 -8.76
N SER A 220 -18.68 0.14 -9.10
CA SER A 220 -18.68 0.60 -10.49
C SER A 220 -17.65 -0.18 -11.31
N VAL A 221 -17.80 -0.17 -12.63
CA VAL A 221 -16.85 -0.80 -13.56
C VAL A 221 -15.45 -0.23 -13.35
N GLU A 222 -15.34 1.09 -13.22
CA GLU A 222 -14.06 1.80 -13.02
C GLU A 222 -13.41 1.37 -11.70
N ARG A 223 -14.19 1.19 -10.62
CA ARG A 223 -13.65 0.76 -9.33
C ARG A 223 -13.06 -0.65 -9.39
N ILE A 224 -13.68 -1.56 -10.13
CA ILE A 224 -13.15 -2.92 -10.33
C ILE A 224 -11.90 -2.87 -11.20
N GLY A 225 -11.93 -2.09 -12.28
CA GLY A 225 -10.76 -1.82 -13.11
C GLY A 225 -9.57 -1.28 -12.30
N GLU A 226 -9.81 -0.30 -11.43
CA GLU A 226 -8.82 0.25 -10.49
C GLU A 226 -8.25 -0.82 -9.56
N MET A 227 -9.11 -1.63 -8.95
CA MET A 227 -8.69 -2.69 -8.02
C MET A 227 -7.87 -3.78 -8.70
N LEU A 228 -8.15 -4.08 -9.97
CA LEU A 228 -7.46 -5.10 -10.75
C LEU A 228 -6.12 -4.63 -11.31
N THR A 229 -6.09 -3.42 -11.86
CA THR A 229 -4.92 -2.88 -12.55
C THR A 229 -4.00 -2.07 -11.65
N GLY A 230 -4.53 -1.58 -10.52
CA GLY A 230 -3.85 -0.58 -9.69
C GLY A 230 -3.71 0.78 -10.37
N ARG A 231 -4.56 1.10 -11.35
CA ARG A 231 -4.52 2.34 -12.17
C ARG A 231 -5.88 3.03 -12.17
N VAL A 232 -5.89 4.35 -12.24
CA VAL A 232 -7.11 5.14 -12.48
C VAL A 232 -7.21 5.45 -13.98
N GLY A 233 -8.32 5.07 -14.61
CA GLY A 233 -8.60 5.44 -16.01
C GLY A 233 -8.83 6.95 -16.12
N LEU A 234 -8.05 7.61 -16.98
CA LEU A 234 -8.11 9.08 -17.13
C LEU A 234 -9.36 9.54 -17.90
N ASP A 235 -9.92 8.68 -18.73
CA ASP A 235 -11.09 8.99 -19.56
C ASP A 235 -12.39 9.16 -18.74
N HIS A 236 -12.42 8.67 -17.50
CA HIS A 236 -13.63 8.59 -16.65
C HIS A 236 -13.37 9.02 -15.20
N ILE A 237 -12.57 10.07 -14.98
CA ILE A 237 -12.40 10.65 -13.63
C ILE A 237 -13.67 11.40 -13.22
N ASP A 238 -14.43 10.81 -12.30
CA ASP A 238 -15.64 11.37 -11.69
C ASP A 238 -15.33 12.61 -10.82
N GLU A 239 -16.26 13.56 -10.71
CA GLU A 239 -16.14 14.75 -9.84
C GLU A 239 -15.88 14.35 -8.37
N ASN A 240 -16.37 13.17 -7.98
CA ASN A 240 -16.14 12.57 -6.66
C ASN A 240 -14.67 12.21 -6.35
N PHE A 241 -13.74 12.29 -7.33
CA PHE A 241 -12.32 12.07 -7.08
C PHE A 241 -11.76 13.01 -6.00
N LEU A 242 -12.26 14.26 -5.95
CA LEU A 242 -11.85 15.25 -4.96
C LEU A 242 -12.38 14.92 -3.55
N ASP A 243 -13.60 14.38 -3.47
CA ASP A 243 -14.21 13.97 -2.20
C ASP A 243 -13.53 12.75 -1.58
N ASP A 244 -12.99 11.86 -2.42
CA ASP A 244 -12.19 10.72 -1.96
C ASP A 244 -10.91 11.16 -1.24
N TYR A 245 -10.26 12.24 -1.69
CA TYR A 245 -9.02 12.76 -1.10
C TYR A 245 -9.23 13.38 0.30
N ALA A 246 -10.36 14.02 0.55
CA ALA A 246 -10.66 14.69 1.83
C ALA A 246 -10.67 13.73 3.04
N ARG A 247 -10.79 12.42 2.82
CA ARG A 247 -10.89 11.41 3.89
C ARG A 247 -9.58 11.07 4.60
N HIS A 248 -8.47 11.70 4.22
CA HIS A 248 -7.13 11.26 4.63
C HIS A 248 -6.35 12.22 5.55
N TYR A 249 -6.99 13.19 6.22
CA TYR A 249 -6.29 14.10 7.14
C TYR A 249 -5.51 13.37 8.25
N LEU A 250 -6.14 12.40 8.92
CA LEU A 250 -5.47 11.59 9.96
C LEU A 250 -4.32 10.76 9.37
N TYR A 251 -4.53 10.18 8.19
CA TYR A 251 -3.48 9.45 7.49
C TYR A 251 -2.29 10.37 7.21
N GLY A 252 -2.51 11.56 6.65
CA GLY A 252 -1.44 12.51 6.33
C GLY A 252 -0.63 12.95 7.55
N PHE A 253 -1.28 13.17 8.70
CA PHE A 253 -0.59 13.50 9.96
C PHE A 253 0.27 12.34 10.47
N VAL A 254 -0.32 11.14 10.60
CA VAL A 254 0.41 9.96 11.09
C VAL A 254 1.51 9.54 10.11
N LYS A 255 1.25 9.61 8.79
CA LYS A 255 2.23 9.39 7.73
C LYS A 255 3.43 10.33 7.87
N ARG A 256 3.19 11.59 8.22
CA ARG A 256 4.26 12.57 8.44
C ARG A 256 5.15 12.19 9.62
N LEU A 257 4.57 11.77 10.73
CA LEU A 257 5.32 11.30 11.90
C LEU A 257 6.15 10.06 11.57
N LEU A 258 5.57 9.10 10.83
CA LEU A 258 6.27 7.90 10.39
C LEU A 258 7.43 8.20 9.44
N ASP A 259 7.27 9.15 8.50
CA ASP A 259 8.36 9.56 7.62
C ASP A 259 9.53 10.16 8.41
N ILE A 260 9.25 11.05 9.37
CA ILE A 260 10.28 11.65 10.22
C ILE A 260 10.98 10.56 11.04
N ALA A 261 10.21 9.70 11.73
CA ALA A 261 10.76 8.63 12.56
C ALA A 261 11.63 7.67 11.74
N ALA A 262 11.17 7.27 10.55
CA ALA A 262 11.93 6.39 9.66
C ALA A 262 13.23 7.05 9.19
N VAL A 263 13.21 8.35 8.83
CA VAL A 263 14.44 9.06 8.48
C VAL A 263 15.40 9.14 9.66
N LEU A 264 14.92 9.49 10.86
CA LEU A 264 15.76 9.54 12.06
C LEU A 264 16.41 8.18 12.38
N CYS A 265 15.70 7.07 12.18
CA CYS A 265 16.27 5.73 12.30
C CYS A 265 17.32 5.42 11.23
N LEU A 266 17.20 6.01 10.04
CA LEU A 266 18.16 5.82 8.94
C LEU A 266 19.40 6.74 9.06
N VAL A 267 19.30 7.89 9.73
CA VAL A 267 20.37 8.89 9.86
C VAL A 267 21.71 8.31 10.34
N PRO A 268 21.78 7.46 11.39
CA PRO A 268 23.04 6.88 11.85
C PRO A 268 23.81 6.11 10.77
N LEU A 269 23.10 5.49 9.83
CA LEU A 269 23.69 4.81 8.67
C LEU A 269 23.88 5.75 7.47
N ALA A 270 22.94 6.66 7.25
CA ALA A 270 22.95 7.57 6.10
C ALA A 270 24.07 8.60 6.19
N LEU A 271 24.43 9.08 7.39
CA LEU A 271 25.50 10.06 7.59
C LEU A 271 26.89 9.55 7.17
N PRO A 272 27.40 8.40 7.68
CA PRO A 272 28.70 7.89 7.25
C PRO A 272 28.73 7.57 5.76
N LEU A 273 27.67 6.98 5.21
CA LEU A 273 27.57 6.70 3.77
C LEU A 273 27.56 8.00 2.93
N SER A 274 26.89 9.04 3.41
CA SER A 274 26.87 10.36 2.79
C SER A 274 28.25 11.01 2.81
N ALA A 275 29.00 10.89 3.92
CA ALA A 275 30.35 11.42 4.04
C ALA A 275 31.33 10.72 3.09
N LEU A 276 31.28 9.38 3.02
CA LEU A 276 32.09 8.60 2.08
C LEU A 276 31.75 8.93 0.62
N THR A 277 30.46 9.06 0.32
CA THR A 277 29.99 9.44 -1.02
C THR A 277 30.46 10.84 -1.40
N ALA A 278 30.34 11.80 -0.48
CA ALA A 278 30.80 13.17 -0.67
C ALA A 278 32.30 13.26 -0.93
N LEU A 279 33.10 12.49 -0.17
CA LEU A 279 34.54 12.40 -0.36
C LEU A 279 34.88 11.82 -1.74
N ALA A 280 34.26 10.71 -2.14
CA ALA A 280 34.50 10.08 -3.43
C ALA A 280 34.19 11.02 -4.61
N ILE A 281 33.09 11.78 -4.55
CA ILE A 281 32.72 12.77 -5.58
C ILE A 281 33.75 13.90 -5.67
N ARG A 282 34.26 14.35 -4.51
CA ARG A 282 35.22 15.46 -4.43
C ARG A 282 36.62 15.05 -4.88
N LEU A 283 37.00 13.79 -4.68
CA LEU A 283 38.26 13.22 -5.18
C LEU A 283 38.22 12.98 -6.69
N GLU A 284 37.06 12.66 -7.27
CA GLU A 284 36.96 12.39 -8.71
C GLU A 284 36.99 13.67 -9.56
N GLN A 285 36.25 14.72 -9.17
CA GLN A 285 36.23 15.99 -9.90
C GLN A 285 36.04 17.21 -8.98
N PRO A 286 36.65 18.36 -9.31
CA PRO A 286 36.43 19.61 -8.57
C PRO A 286 34.97 20.09 -8.70
N GLY A 287 34.51 20.89 -7.74
CA GLY A 287 33.17 21.51 -7.75
C GLY A 287 32.23 20.99 -6.64
N PRO A 288 30.95 21.41 -6.65
CA PRO A 288 30.01 21.13 -5.58
C PRO A 288 29.64 19.64 -5.52
N VAL A 289 29.60 19.10 -4.30
CA VAL A 289 29.19 17.71 -4.03
C VAL A 289 27.68 17.52 -4.21
N LEU A 290 26.90 18.54 -3.85
CA LEU A 290 25.45 18.51 -3.94
C LEU A 290 24.97 19.15 -5.24
N PHE A 291 24.05 18.47 -5.91
CA PHE A 291 23.25 18.98 -7.00
C PHE A 291 21.89 19.43 -6.46
N ARG A 292 21.45 20.62 -6.86
CA ARG A 292 20.19 21.24 -6.43
C ARG A 292 19.32 21.47 -7.66
N GLN A 293 18.05 21.10 -7.58
CA GLN A 293 17.11 21.31 -8.68
C GLN A 293 15.72 21.65 -8.19
N ALA A 294 15.11 22.68 -8.79
CA ALA A 294 13.71 23.02 -8.54
C ALA A 294 12.79 21.90 -9.08
N ARG A 295 11.87 21.45 -8.23
CA ARG A 295 10.91 20.40 -8.53
C ARG A 295 9.53 20.79 -8.02
N ALA A 296 8.48 20.33 -8.68
CA ALA A 296 7.11 20.54 -8.23
C ALA A 296 6.82 19.65 -7.00
N GLY A 297 6.33 20.29 -5.94
CA GLY A 297 5.98 19.68 -4.66
C GLY A 297 4.49 19.45 -4.50
N ARG A 298 4.04 19.46 -3.24
CA ARG A 298 2.63 19.39 -2.89
C ARG A 298 1.93 20.68 -3.32
N PHE A 299 0.70 20.58 -3.82
CA PHE A 299 -0.10 21.67 -4.36
C PHE A 299 0.57 22.45 -5.50
N GLY A 300 1.57 21.84 -6.16
CA GLY A 300 2.35 22.48 -7.21
C GLY A 300 3.44 23.43 -6.71
N GLU A 301 3.60 23.60 -5.39
CA GLU A 301 4.62 24.49 -4.83
C GLU A 301 6.03 23.97 -5.15
N ALA A 302 6.88 24.82 -5.73
CA ALA A 302 8.23 24.44 -6.08
C ALA A 302 9.13 24.32 -4.84
N PHE A 303 9.95 23.27 -4.77
CA PHE A 303 10.96 23.10 -3.73
C PHE A 303 12.32 22.72 -4.34
N THR A 304 13.38 22.91 -3.56
CA THR A 304 14.74 22.54 -3.98
C THR A 304 15.04 21.10 -3.57
N MET A 305 15.02 20.19 -4.55
CA MET A 305 15.41 18.80 -4.34
C MET A 305 16.94 18.66 -4.30
N LEU A 306 17.45 17.99 -3.27
CA LEU A 306 18.88 17.74 -3.07
C LEU A 306 19.27 16.36 -3.59
N LYS A 307 20.40 16.27 -4.30
CA LYS A 307 21.02 15.01 -4.71
C LYS A 307 22.53 15.10 -4.62
N PHE A 308 23.22 13.96 -4.58
CA PHE A 308 24.65 13.98 -4.87
C PHE A 308 24.91 14.14 -6.36
N ARG A 309 25.95 14.90 -6.69
CA ARG A 309 26.41 15.08 -8.06
C ARG A 309 26.90 13.74 -8.61
N SER A 310 26.24 13.26 -9.65
CA SER A 310 26.58 12.02 -10.36
C SER A 310 26.96 12.25 -11.84
N MET A 311 27.00 13.52 -12.27
CA MET A 311 27.34 13.92 -13.64
C MET A 311 28.37 15.05 -13.62
N SER A 312 29.17 15.14 -14.68
CA SER A 312 30.09 16.26 -14.92
C SER A 312 29.31 17.57 -15.05
N VAL A 313 29.88 18.65 -14.53
CA VAL A 313 29.31 19.99 -14.68
C VAL A 313 29.53 20.44 -16.13
N GLN A 314 28.47 20.52 -16.93
CA GLN A 314 28.46 21.18 -18.24
C GLN A 314 27.65 22.48 -18.15
N SER A 315 28.07 23.51 -18.87
CA SER A 315 27.57 24.88 -18.80
C SER A 315 26.18 25.12 -19.37
N ASP A 316 25.66 24.21 -20.21
CA ASP A 316 24.34 24.33 -20.84
C ASP A 316 23.54 23.02 -20.72
N ALA A 317 22.59 22.96 -19.78
CA ALA A 317 21.71 21.81 -19.63
C ALA A 317 20.24 22.26 -19.66
N THR A 318 19.65 22.23 -20.85
CA THR A 318 18.19 22.24 -21.04
C THR A 318 17.55 21.06 -20.30
N ALA A 319 16.35 21.24 -19.75
CA ALA A 319 15.58 20.21 -19.07
C ALA A 319 15.32 19.02 -20.01
N ARG A 320 16.09 17.94 -19.87
CA ARG A 320 15.96 16.71 -20.66
C ARG A 320 16.03 15.49 -19.75
N PHE A 321 15.31 14.43 -20.13
CA PHE A 321 15.48 13.12 -19.50
C PHE A 321 16.91 12.60 -19.75
N ALA A 322 17.54 12.02 -18.74
CA ALA A 322 18.86 11.41 -18.91
C ALA A 322 18.73 10.12 -19.72
N ALA A 323 19.42 10.01 -20.87
CA ALA A 323 19.40 8.83 -21.73
C ALA A 323 20.00 7.58 -21.04
N ARG A 324 19.74 6.38 -21.59
CA ARG A 324 20.48 5.16 -21.24
C ARG A 324 21.93 5.36 -21.70
N GLN A 325 22.89 5.23 -20.79
CA GLN A 325 24.34 5.45 -21.02
C GLN A 325 24.72 6.91 -21.39
N ASP A 326 24.27 7.86 -20.58
CA ASP A 326 24.66 9.27 -20.71
C ASP A 326 26.17 9.46 -20.44
N ALA A 327 26.91 9.98 -21.43
CA ALA A 327 28.35 10.21 -21.36
C ALA A 327 28.77 11.18 -20.25
N ARG A 328 27.84 11.98 -19.73
CA ARG A 328 28.09 12.92 -18.63
C ARG A 328 28.21 12.23 -17.27
N VAL A 329 27.86 10.95 -17.14
CA VAL A 329 27.89 10.23 -15.86
C VAL A 329 29.31 9.84 -15.49
N THR A 330 29.76 10.26 -14.31
CA THR A 330 31.13 9.97 -13.83
C THR A 330 31.28 8.51 -13.37
N ARG A 331 32.51 8.05 -13.09
CA ARG A 331 32.74 6.67 -12.63
C ARG A 331 32.15 6.48 -11.24
N VAL A 332 32.36 7.42 -10.32
CA VAL A 332 31.68 7.43 -9.01
C VAL A 332 30.17 7.57 -9.21
N GLY A 333 29.75 8.46 -10.11
CA GLY A 333 28.36 8.68 -10.51
C GLY A 333 27.62 7.39 -10.88
N ARG A 334 28.28 6.49 -11.62
CA ARG A 334 27.72 5.19 -12.01
C ARG A 334 27.46 4.28 -10.80
N VAL A 335 28.40 4.22 -9.86
CA VAL A 335 28.27 3.39 -8.64
C VAL A 335 27.17 3.94 -7.75
N ILE A 336 27.18 5.25 -7.47
CA ILE A 336 26.21 5.86 -6.56
C ILE A 336 24.79 5.80 -7.11
N ARG A 337 24.60 5.87 -8.44
CA ARG A 337 23.28 5.66 -9.08
C ARG A 337 22.81 4.22 -9.02
N LYS A 338 23.72 3.26 -9.20
CA LYS A 338 23.40 1.82 -9.13
C LYS A 338 22.81 1.45 -7.76
N TYR A 339 23.41 1.97 -6.69
CA TYR A 339 22.98 1.74 -5.31
C TYR A 339 22.05 2.83 -4.77
N ARG A 340 21.64 3.79 -5.61
CA ARG A 340 20.83 4.98 -5.24
C ARG A 340 21.37 5.80 -4.07
N LEU A 341 22.67 5.75 -3.84
CA LEU A 341 23.34 6.59 -2.85
C LEU A 341 23.21 8.07 -3.23
N ASP A 342 23.02 8.39 -4.51
CA ASP A 342 22.81 9.76 -4.98
C ASP A 342 21.50 10.41 -4.47
N GLU A 343 20.54 9.59 -4.02
CA GLU A 343 19.26 10.05 -3.48
C GLU A 343 19.31 10.27 -1.95
N LEU A 344 20.41 9.92 -1.25
CA LEU A 344 20.54 10.12 0.21
C LEU A 344 20.29 11.57 0.70
N PRO A 345 20.75 12.63 0.00
CA PRO A 345 20.46 14.00 0.43
C PRO A 345 18.96 14.34 0.45
N GLN A 346 18.11 13.60 -0.27
CA GLN A 346 16.65 13.81 -0.26
C GLN A 346 16.02 13.46 1.09
N LEU A 347 16.70 12.68 1.95
CA LEU A 347 16.24 12.45 3.32
C LEU A 347 16.11 13.77 4.09
N TRP A 348 16.92 14.79 3.76
CA TRP A 348 16.76 16.14 4.29
C TRP A 348 15.46 16.79 3.81
N ASN A 349 15.12 16.69 2.52
CA ASN A 349 13.84 17.18 1.99
C ASN A 349 12.64 16.49 2.65
N VAL A 350 12.77 15.20 2.99
CA VAL A 350 11.78 14.50 3.80
C VAL A 350 11.70 15.14 5.18
N LEU A 351 12.81 15.34 5.90
CA LEU A 351 12.77 15.98 7.22
C LEU A 351 12.18 17.41 7.20
N MET A 352 12.46 18.20 6.17
CA MET A 352 11.90 19.56 6.02
C MET A 352 10.40 19.56 5.67
N GLY A 353 9.89 18.46 5.11
CA GLY A 353 8.48 18.30 4.80
C GLY A 353 8.11 18.61 3.35
N ASP A 354 9.11 18.91 2.50
CA ASP A 354 8.96 19.05 1.05
C ASP A 354 8.57 17.71 0.40
N MET A 355 9.14 16.62 0.93
CA MET A 355 8.98 15.27 0.42
C MET A 355 8.47 14.30 1.49
N SER A 356 8.05 13.14 1.02
CA SER A 356 7.73 11.96 1.81
C SER A 356 8.62 10.79 1.37
N LEU A 357 8.72 9.73 2.18
CA LEU A 357 9.40 8.51 1.72
C LEU A 357 8.65 7.85 0.56
N ILE A 358 7.31 7.85 0.64
CA ILE A 358 6.41 7.27 -0.34
C ILE A 358 5.48 8.34 -0.90
N GLY A 359 5.39 8.43 -2.24
CA GLY A 359 4.57 9.38 -2.96
C GLY A 359 4.93 9.45 -4.46
N PRO A 360 4.19 10.20 -5.28
CA PRO A 360 4.53 10.42 -6.68
C PRO A 360 5.92 11.02 -6.84
N ARG A 361 6.70 10.57 -7.84
CA ARG A 361 8.06 11.10 -8.06
C ARG A 361 7.98 12.58 -8.48
N PRO A 362 8.79 13.48 -7.88
CA PRO A 362 8.77 14.90 -8.21
C PRO A 362 9.36 15.17 -9.59
N GLU A 363 8.63 15.89 -10.43
CA GLU A 363 9.06 16.28 -11.78
C GLU A 363 9.61 17.70 -11.81
N GLN A 364 10.35 18.02 -12.89
CA GLN A 364 10.90 19.36 -13.10
C GLN A 364 9.74 20.33 -13.38
N VAL A 365 9.78 21.53 -12.79
CA VAL A 365 8.71 22.53 -12.95
C VAL A 365 8.36 22.77 -14.42
N PRO A 366 9.32 23.00 -15.34
CA PRO A 366 8.98 23.21 -16.76
C PRO A 366 8.27 22.02 -17.42
N MET A 367 8.58 20.80 -16.99
CA MET A 367 7.91 19.60 -17.51
C MET A 367 6.49 19.48 -16.96
N VAL A 368 6.29 19.85 -15.69
CA VAL A 368 4.97 19.85 -15.05
C VAL A 368 4.05 20.84 -15.75
N ASP A 369 4.55 22.02 -16.11
CA ASP A 369 3.77 23.03 -16.83
C ASP A 369 3.30 22.49 -18.20
N THR A 370 4.22 21.90 -18.99
CA THR A 370 3.85 21.27 -20.27
C THR A 370 2.88 20.09 -20.12
N PHE A 371 3.05 19.26 -19.09
CA PHE A 371 2.15 18.13 -18.85
C PHE A 371 0.78 18.55 -18.34
N ALA A 372 0.70 19.62 -17.54
CA ALA A 372 -0.56 20.18 -17.08
C ALA A 372 -1.41 20.73 -18.23
N GLU A 373 -0.78 21.23 -19.29
CA GLU A 373 -1.46 21.70 -20.51
C GLU A 373 -1.89 20.56 -21.44
N THR A 374 -1.13 19.46 -21.49
CA THR A 374 -1.34 18.38 -22.48
C THR A 374 -2.08 17.16 -21.93
N ILE A 375 -2.06 16.94 -20.62
CA ILE A 375 -2.63 15.75 -19.98
C ILE A 375 -3.70 16.19 -18.98
N ALA A 376 -4.95 15.80 -19.23
CA ALA A 376 -6.05 16.06 -18.33
C ALA A 376 -5.78 15.48 -16.92
N TYR A 377 -6.20 16.21 -15.88
CA TYR A 377 -6.06 15.82 -14.47
C TYR A 377 -4.63 15.66 -13.96
N TYR A 378 -3.60 16.00 -14.75
CA TYR A 378 -2.21 15.92 -14.34
C TYR A 378 -1.92 16.64 -13.01
N PRO A 379 -2.49 17.83 -12.70
CA PRO A 379 -2.27 18.52 -11.43
C PRO A 379 -2.66 17.70 -10.18
N TYR A 380 -3.59 16.75 -10.28
CA TYR A 380 -4.10 16.00 -9.13
C TYR A 380 -3.04 15.12 -8.46
N ARG A 381 -1.96 14.76 -9.17
CA ARG A 381 -0.83 14.05 -8.56
C ARG A 381 -0.11 14.87 -7.47
N HIS A 382 -0.25 16.20 -7.49
CA HIS A 382 0.36 17.10 -6.53
C HIS A 382 -0.46 17.28 -5.25
N LEU A 383 -1.62 16.62 -5.10
CA LEU A 383 -2.41 16.71 -3.86
C LEU A 383 -1.64 16.16 -2.64
N VAL A 384 -0.80 15.15 -2.86
CA VAL A 384 0.08 14.55 -1.83
C VAL A 384 1.52 15.03 -1.98
N ARG A 385 2.32 14.88 -0.92
CA ARG A 385 3.76 15.16 -1.00
C ARG A 385 4.43 14.20 -1.99
N PRO A 386 5.39 14.68 -2.79
CA PRO A 386 6.18 13.80 -3.64
C PRO A 386 7.03 12.83 -2.82
N GLY A 387 7.36 11.67 -3.40
CA GLY A 387 8.07 10.57 -2.75
C GLY A 387 9.49 10.31 -3.28
N LEU A 388 10.34 9.69 -2.44
CA LEU A 388 11.57 9.03 -2.93
C LEU A 388 11.21 7.82 -3.80
N SER A 389 10.25 7.04 -3.31
CA SER A 389 9.62 5.92 -4.02
C SER A 389 8.10 6.13 -4.13
N GLY A 390 7.45 5.41 -5.04
CA GLY A 390 6.03 5.59 -5.33
C GLY A 390 5.44 4.42 -6.10
N TRP A 391 4.11 4.36 -6.16
CA TRP A 391 3.38 3.26 -6.79
C TRP A 391 3.74 3.12 -8.28
N ALA A 392 3.77 4.21 -9.03
CA ALA A 392 4.14 4.18 -10.44
C ALA A 392 5.59 3.68 -10.64
N GLN A 393 6.52 4.09 -9.78
CA GLN A 393 7.93 3.69 -9.87
C GLN A 393 8.12 2.17 -9.70
N VAL A 394 7.35 1.53 -8.80
CA VAL A 394 7.45 0.10 -8.53
C VAL A 394 6.63 -0.77 -9.48
N GLN A 395 5.75 -0.17 -10.30
CA GLN A 395 4.93 -0.88 -11.28
C GLN A 395 5.49 -0.79 -12.71
N GLN A 396 5.80 0.43 -13.16
CA GLN A 396 6.13 0.69 -14.57
C GLN A 396 7.65 0.83 -14.81
N GLY A 397 8.42 1.18 -13.78
CA GLY A 397 9.83 1.48 -13.94
C GLY A 397 10.08 2.83 -14.62
N TYR A 398 10.98 2.88 -15.60
CA TYR A 398 11.40 4.13 -16.26
C TYR A 398 10.51 4.47 -17.46
N VAL A 399 10.25 5.77 -17.64
CA VAL A 399 9.36 6.34 -18.66
C VAL A 399 10.15 7.30 -19.56
N GLY A 400 9.96 7.20 -20.87
CA GLY A 400 10.58 8.03 -21.90
C GLY A 400 9.60 8.62 -22.93
N THR A 401 8.37 8.11 -23.05
CA THR A 401 7.37 8.61 -24.03
C THR A 401 6.19 9.34 -23.38
N HIS A 402 5.40 10.05 -24.19
CA HIS A 402 4.19 10.74 -23.73
C HIS A 402 3.13 9.74 -23.22
N GLU A 403 2.84 8.67 -23.97
CA GLU A 403 1.90 7.61 -23.56
C GLU A 403 2.33 6.91 -22.27
N GLU A 404 3.64 6.68 -22.09
CA GLU A 404 4.16 6.13 -20.84
C GLU A 404 4.00 7.12 -19.68
N THR A 405 4.02 8.43 -19.94
CA THR A 405 3.77 9.48 -18.93
C THR A 405 2.30 9.51 -18.51
N VAL A 406 1.38 9.33 -19.45
CA VAL A 406 -0.06 9.14 -19.20
C VAL A 406 -0.30 7.89 -18.35
N THR A 407 0.35 6.77 -18.71
CA THR A 407 0.29 5.53 -17.93
C THR A 407 0.84 5.73 -16.51
N LYS A 408 1.95 6.44 -16.36
CA LYS A 408 2.52 6.78 -15.06
C LYS A 408 1.58 7.63 -14.23
N LEU A 409 0.92 8.62 -14.84
CA LEU A 409 -0.08 9.43 -14.16
C LEU A 409 -1.21 8.55 -13.62
N SER A 410 -1.70 7.56 -14.39
CA SER A 410 -2.76 6.65 -13.93
C SER A 410 -2.40 5.90 -12.62
N TYR A 411 -1.14 5.53 -12.46
CA TYR A 411 -0.61 4.92 -11.22
C TYR A 411 -0.46 5.95 -10.09
N ASP A 412 0.04 7.14 -10.40
CA ASP A 412 0.18 8.21 -9.40
C ASP A 412 -1.20 8.62 -8.85
N LEU A 413 -2.22 8.74 -9.69
CA LEU A 413 -3.58 9.05 -9.27
C LEU A 413 -4.22 7.90 -8.47
N TYR A 414 -3.90 6.65 -8.80
CA TYR A 414 -4.30 5.52 -7.95
C TYR A 414 -3.72 5.65 -6.54
N TYR A 415 -2.44 6.02 -6.43
CA TYR A 415 -1.83 6.24 -5.11
C TYR A 415 -2.51 7.40 -4.37
N VAL A 416 -2.75 8.54 -5.03
CA VAL A 416 -3.42 9.70 -4.42
C VAL A 416 -4.80 9.34 -3.89
N LYS A 417 -5.58 8.59 -4.68
CA LYS A 417 -6.96 8.18 -4.34
C LYS A 417 -7.02 7.12 -3.24
N HIS A 418 -6.05 6.22 -3.17
CA HIS A 418 -6.07 5.05 -2.27
C HIS A 418 -4.96 5.07 -1.21
N CYS A 419 -4.39 6.25 -0.93
CA CYS A 419 -3.27 6.39 -0.01
C CYS A 419 -3.61 5.80 1.38
N SER A 420 -2.78 4.86 1.82
CA SER A 420 -2.97 4.12 3.06
C SER A 420 -1.66 3.49 3.52
N PHE A 421 -1.54 3.21 4.81
CA PHE A 421 -0.34 2.55 5.36
C PHE A 421 -0.08 1.19 4.74
N ALA A 422 -1.13 0.46 4.36
CA ALA A 422 -1.01 -0.83 3.70
C ALA A 422 -0.42 -0.68 2.28
N LEU A 423 -0.86 0.33 1.53
CA LEU A 423 -0.30 0.63 0.20
C LEU A 423 1.14 1.15 0.30
N ASP A 424 1.44 2.01 1.28
CA ASP A 424 2.82 2.48 1.52
C ASP A 424 3.75 1.32 1.84
N LEU A 425 3.32 0.40 2.71
CA LEU A 425 4.07 -0.78 3.08
C LEU A 425 4.32 -1.68 1.87
N LEU A 426 3.30 -1.88 1.03
CA LEU A 426 3.44 -2.61 -0.22
C LEU A 426 4.50 -1.96 -1.12
N ILE A 427 4.46 -0.64 -1.28
CA ILE A 427 5.46 0.09 -2.08
C ILE A 427 6.86 -0.11 -1.51
N VAL A 428 7.06 0.07 -0.20
CA VAL A 428 8.36 -0.16 0.46
C VAL A 428 8.92 -1.55 0.15
N VAL A 429 8.07 -2.58 0.25
CA VAL A 429 8.47 -3.96 -0.01
C VAL A 429 8.90 -4.16 -1.46
N LYS A 430 8.13 -3.61 -2.40
CA LYS A 430 8.50 -3.66 -3.83
C LYS A 430 9.77 -2.87 -4.11
N THR A 431 9.98 -1.75 -3.44
CA THR A 431 11.21 -0.96 -3.56
C THR A 431 12.42 -1.75 -3.05
N LEU A 432 12.32 -2.40 -1.89
CA LEU A 432 13.39 -3.25 -1.37
C LEU A 432 13.69 -4.43 -2.29
N ARG A 433 12.66 -5.10 -2.82
CA ARG A 433 12.84 -6.17 -3.81
C ARG A 433 13.56 -5.66 -5.06
N THR A 434 13.12 -4.52 -5.60
CA THR A 434 13.70 -3.82 -6.75
C THR A 434 15.18 -3.46 -6.51
N LEU A 435 15.53 -2.97 -5.31
CA LEU A 435 16.91 -2.68 -4.93
C LEU A 435 17.79 -3.93 -4.85
N LEU A 436 17.25 -5.05 -4.34
CA LEU A 436 17.98 -6.31 -4.20
C LEU A 436 18.13 -7.07 -5.53
N THR A 437 17.12 -7.01 -6.41
CA THR A 437 17.14 -7.69 -7.71
C THR A 437 17.72 -6.83 -8.83
N GLY A 438 17.87 -5.52 -8.63
CA GLY A 438 18.28 -4.56 -9.65
C GLY A 438 17.21 -4.26 -10.71
N TYR A 439 15.98 -4.74 -10.54
CA TYR A 439 14.89 -4.46 -11.47
C TYR A 439 14.63 -2.94 -11.52
N GLY A 440 14.66 -2.31 -12.69
CA GLY A 440 14.50 -0.85 -12.81
C GLY A 440 15.70 0.00 -12.35
N ALA A 441 16.81 -0.60 -11.91
CA ALA A 441 18.10 0.09 -11.81
C ALA A 441 18.70 0.28 -13.21
N ARG A 442 19.37 1.41 -13.42
CA ARG A 442 20.03 1.75 -14.69
C ARG A 442 21.36 1.03 -14.86
#